data_AF-A0A4Y2JKI3-F1
#
_entry.id   AF-A0A4Y2JKI3-F1
#
_cell.length_a   1.000
_cell.length_b   1.000
_cell.length_c   1.000
_cell.angle_alpha   90.00
_cell.angle_beta   90.00
_cell.angle_gamma   90.00
#
_symmetry.space_group_name_H-M   'P 1'
#
loop_
_entity.id
_entity.type
_entity.pdbx_description
1 polymer ?
#
loop_
_entity_poly.entity_id
_entity_poly.type
_entity_poly.pdbx_seq_one_letter_code
_entity_poly.pdbx_strand_id
1 'polypeptide(L)'
;MGTLSMPIDEAAETPKCSPRTSNTVSPFDISPVPNIKKRTTTRGRKATKSSLITGSPYKDQLTKSLEKSALKKTSLSVPGVRDRPGGQEWEDQGPSKKENSTHETIRFIIGLIRLL
;
A
#
# COMPACT_ATOMS: atom_id res chain seq x y z
N MET A 1 -50.08 18.67 -18.12
CA MET A 1 -48.66 18.48 -17.78
C MET A 1 -47.99 17.75 -18.95
N GLY A 2 -47.46 18.51 -19.91
CA GLY A 2 -46.90 17.95 -21.14
C GLY A 2 -45.45 17.49 -20.94
N THR A 3 -45.10 16.35 -21.54
CA THR A 3 -43.73 15.86 -21.64
C THR A 3 -43.08 16.47 -22.88
N LEU A 4 -42.05 17.29 -22.69
CA LEU A 4 -41.17 17.73 -23.77
C LEU A 4 -40.18 16.58 -24.08
N SER A 5 -40.33 15.94 -25.24
CA SER A 5 -39.33 15.01 -25.77
C SER A 5 -38.23 15.79 -26.48
N MET A 6 -36.97 15.61 -26.06
CA MET A 6 -35.82 16.09 -26.81
C MET A 6 -35.65 15.27 -28.11
N PRO A 7 -35.41 15.88 -29.27
CA PRO A 7 -34.98 15.16 -30.46
C PRO A 7 -33.53 14.71 -30.27
N ILE A 8 -33.25 13.44 -30.55
CA ILE A 8 -31.88 12.90 -30.63
C ILE A 8 -31.43 13.09 -32.07
N ASP A 9 -30.85 14.24 -32.36
CA ASP A 9 -29.93 14.39 -33.49
C ASP A 9 -28.52 14.23 -32.92
N GLU A 10 -27.97 13.02 -33.03
CA GLU A 10 -26.55 12.84 -32.86
C GLU A 10 -26.11 11.66 -33.72
N ALA A 11 -25.58 12.00 -34.90
CA ALA A 11 -24.83 11.08 -35.72
C ALA A 11 -23.79 10.40 -34.81
N ALA A 12 -23.94 9.10 -34.61
CA ALA A 12 -22.96 8.29 -33.90
C ALA A 12 -21.70 8.20 -34.78
N GLU A 13 -20.87 9.25 -34.74
CA GLU A 13 -19.48 9.14 -35.16
C GLU A 13 -18.81 8.16 -34.20
N THR A 14 -18.67 6.92 -34.65
CA THR A 14 -17.71 6.00 -34.07
C THR A 14 -16.37 6.73 -33.99
N PRO A 15 -15.68 6.80 -32.84
CA PRO A 15 -14.30 7.23 -32.84
C PRO A 15 -13.53 6.23 -33.68
N LYS A 16 -13.22 6.58 -34.93
CA LYS A 16 -12.35 5.78 -35.77
C LYS A 16 -10.98 5.79 -35.12
N CYS A 17 -10.69 4.74 -34.36
CA CYS A 17 -9.33 4.40 -33.98
C CYS A 17 -8.60 4.17 -35.31
N SER A 18 -7.81 5.16 -35.73
CA SER A 18 -6.85 4.94 -36.80
C SER A 18 -5.99 3.76 -36.36
N PRO A 19 -5.73 2.76 -37.22
CA PRO A 19 -4.75 1.74 -36.91
C PRO A 19 -3.44 2.48 -36.65
N ARG A 20 -3.10 2.66 -35.37
CA ARG A 20 -1.76 3.07 -34.98
C ARG A 20 -0.90 1.97 -35.58
N THR A 21 -0.08 2.30 -36.56
CA THR A 21 0.81 1.35 -37.21
C THR A 21 1.71 0.78 -36.13
N SER A 22 1.28 -0.32 -35.52
CA SER A 22 2.12 -1.12 -34.65
C SER A 22 3.03 -1.85 -35.62
N ASN A 23 4.12 -1.21 -36.00
CA ASN A 23 5.22 -1.92 -36.62
C ASN A 23 5.55 -3.09 -35.69
N THR A 24 5.51 -4.30 -36.21
CA THR A 24 5.95 -5.48 -35.49
C THR A 24 7.45 -5.33 -35.26
N VAL A 25 7.83 -4.80 -34.10
CA VAL A 25 9.23 -4.63 -33.72
C VAL A 25 9.73 -5.96 -33.19
N SER A 26 10.70 -6.55 -33.88
CA SER A 26 11.43 -7.72 -33.41
C SER A 26 12.34 -7.32 -32.24
N PRO A 27 12.58 -8.21 -31.25
CA PRO A 27 13.57 -7.93 -30.21
C PRO A 27 14.95 -7.56 -30.75
N PHE A 28 15.31 -8.09 -31.93
CA PHE A 28 16.58 -7.79 -32.61
C PHE A 28 16.63 -6.38 -33.24
N ASP A 29 15.48 -5.75 -33.48
CA ASP A 29 15.40 -4.38 -33.99
C ASP A 29 15.69 -3.34 -32.89
N ILE A 30 15.70 -3.77 -31.62
CA ILE A 30 15.96 -2.93 -30.45
C ILE A 30 17.46 -3.00 -30.14
N SER A 31 18.25 -2.17 -30.82
CA SER A 31 19.68 -2.01 -30.55
C SER A 31 20.05 -0.53 -30.37
N PRO A 32 21.03 -0.22 -29.50
CA PRO A 32 21.66 -1.07 -28.49
C PRO A 32 20.73 -1.38 -27.30
N VAL A 33 21.05 -2.43 -26.54
CA VAL A 33 20.30 -2.80 -25.33
C VAL A 33 20.24 -1.58 -24.38
N PRO A 34 19.04 -1.11 -24.00
CA PRO A 34 18.93 0.06 -23.13
C PRO A 34 19.64 -0.20 -21.81
N ASN A 35 20.54 0.71 -21.43
CA ASN A 35 21.32 0.58 -20.20
C ASN A 35 20.45 0.88 -18.97
N ILE A 36 20.24 -0.13 -18.13
CA ILE A 36 19.50 -0.03 -16.87
C ILE A 36 20.38 0.65 -15.81
N LYS A 37 20.60 1.96 -15.95
CA LYS A 37 21.22 2.76 -14.89
C LYS A 37 20.18 3.04 -13.80
N LYS A 38 20.55 2.81 -12.54
CA LYS A 38 19.74 3.23 -11.40
C LYS A 38 19.74 4.77 -11.36
N ARG A 39 18.64 5.38 -11.80
CA ARG A 39 18.42 6.82 -11.69
C ARG A 39 17.53 7.08 -10.48
N THR A 40 18.01 7.89 -9.54
CA THR A 40 17.18 8.44 -8.48
C THR A 40 16.16 9.38 -9.13
N THR A 41 14.87 9.04 -9.06
CA THR A 41 13.82 9.92 -9.56
C THR A 41 13.25 10.72 -8.38
N THR A 42 13.15 12.03 -8.55
CA THR A 42 12.50 12.91 -7.56
C THR A 42 10.96 12.80 -7.65
N ARG A 43 10.45 12.12 -8.68
CA ARG A 43 9.02 11.92 -8.92
C ARG A 43 8.51 10.74 -8.08
N GLY A 44 8.36 10.97 -6.78
CA GLY A 44 7.70 10.06 -5.86
C GLY A 44 6.18 9.99 -6.10
N ARG A 45 5.56 8.89 -5.69
CA ARG A 45 4.10 8.78 -5.61
C ARG A 45 3.63 9.59 -4.39
N LYS A 46 2.65 10.47 -4.57
CA LYS A 46 2.06 11.20 -3.44
C LYS A 46 1.36 10.21 -2.51
N ALA A 47 1.44 10.46 -1.21
CA ALA A 47 0.70 9.68 -0.23
C ALA A 47 -0.81 9.73 -0.55
N THR A 48 -1.46 8.57 -0.54
CA THR A 48 -2.91 8.46 -0.72
C THR A 48 -3.52 8.13 0.65
N LYS A 49 -4.55 8.86 1.05
CA LYS A 49 -5.32 8.54 2.26
C LYS A 49 -6.19 7.31 1.98
N SER A 50 -6.09 6.28 2.82
CA SER A 50 -6.99 5.12 2.80
C SER A 50 -8.07 5.28 3.86
N SER A 51 -9.29 4.83 3.57
CA SER A 51 -10.38 4.73 4.53
C SER A 51 -10.78 3.27 4.68
N LEU A 52 -10.94 2.80 5.93
CA LEU A 52 -11.51 1.49 6.23
C LEU A 52 -13.03 1.63 6.25
N ILE A 53 -13.71 0.95 5.33
CA ILE A 53 -15.18 0.97 5.25
C ILE A 53 -15.74 -0.04 6.26
N THR A 54 -15.86 0.40 7.51
CA THR A 54 -16.29 -0.42 8.67
C THR A 54 -17.77 -0.79 8.63
N GLY A 55 -18.59 -0.06 7.87
CA GLY A 55 -20.04 -0.29 7.70
C GLY A 55 -20.42 -1.00 6.39
N SER A 56 -19.49 -1.71 5.74
CA SER A 56 -19.81 -2.41 4.50
C SER A 56 -20.59 -3.72 4.78
N PRO A 57 -21.58 -4.08 3.95
CA PRO A 57 -22.26 -5.39 4.04
C PRO A 57 -21.28 -6.57 4.01
N TYR A 58 -20.12 -6.39 3.38
CA TYR A 58 -19.04 -7.36 3.34
C TYR A 58 -18.44 -7.64 4.72
N LYS A 59 -18.23 -6.61 5.55
CA LYS A 59 -17.68 -6.77 6.90
C LYS A 59 -18.55 -7.69 7.75
N ASP A 60 -19.87 -7.54 7.69
CA ASP A 60 -20.80 -8.35 8.49
C ASP A 60 -20.86 -9.81 8.01
N GLN A 61 -20.76 -10.03 6.70
CA GLN A 61 -20.64 -11.38 6.13
C GLN A 61 -19.32 -12.06 6.55
N LEU A 62 -18.22 -11.29 6.56
CA LEU A 62 -16.90 -11.77 6.97
C LEU A 62 -16.88 -12.17 8.45
N THR A 63 -17.41 -11.33 9.35
CA THR A 63 -17.48 -11.64 10.79
C THR A 63 -18.34 -12.88 11.06
N LYS A 64 -19.52 -12.98 10.44
CA LYS A 64 -20.39 -14.17 10.58
C LYS A 64 -19.73 -15.45 10.08
N SER A 65 -18.97 -15.38 8.98
CA SER A 65 -18.22 -16.52 8.45
C SER A 65 -17.12 -16.98 9.42
N LEU A 66 -16.38 -16.02 9.99
CA LEU A 66 -15.32 -16.30 10.95
C LEU A 66 -15.86 -16.93 12.23
N GLU A 67 -16.93 -16.38 12.82
CA GLU A 67 -17.62 -16.95 13.99
C GLU A 67 -18.15 -18.37 13.72
N LYS A 68 -18.77 -18.59 12.56
CA LYS A 68 -19.26 -19.92 12.15
C LYS A 68 -18.13 -20.93 11.98
N SER A 69 -16.95 -20.48 11.55
CA SER A 69 -15.77 -21.35 11.41
C SER A 69 -15.08 -21.65 12.74
N ALA A 70 -15.14 -20.73 13.72
CA ALA A 70 -14.60 -20.92 15.06
C ALA A 70 -15.39 -22.00 15.82
N LEU A 71 -16.72 -21.99 15.70
CA LEU A 71 -17.58 -22.98 16.35
C LEU A 71 -17.35 -24.43 15.85
N LYS A 72 -16.88 -24.57 14.61
CA LYS A 72 -16.55 -25.88 14.01
C LYS A 72 -15.24 -26.50 14.51
N LYS A 73 -14.40 -25.73 15.22
CA LYS A 73 -13.16 -26.26 15.81
C LYS A 73 -13.38 -26.99 17.14
N THR A 74 -14.57 -26.88 17.73
CA THR A 74 -14.86 -27.46 19.05
C THR A 74 -15.19 -28.95 19.03
N SER A 75 -15.66 -29.52 17.91
CA SER A 75 -16.03 -30.95 17.86
C SER A 75 -14.88 -31.93 17.58
N LEU A 76 -13.64 -31.45 17.40
CA LEU A 76 -12.44 -32.28 17.17
C LEU A 76 -11.36 -32.07 18.24
N SER A 77 -11.67 -31.37 19.33
CA SER A 77 -10.72 -31.12 20.41
C SER A 77 -10.61 -32.34 21.34
N VAL A 78 -9.72 -33.28 21.00
CA VAL A 78 -9.08 -34.14 22.01
C VAL A 78 -8.33 -33.23 22.99
N PRO A 79 -8.55 -33.29 24.31
CA PRO A 79 -7.78 -32.51 25.26
C PRO A 79 -6.43 -33.20 25.44
N GLY A 80 -5.49 -32.85 24.56
CA GLY A 80 -4.16 -33.47 24.52
C GLY A 80 -3.11 -32.46 24.09
N VAL A 81 -2.63 -31.68 25.07
CA VAL A 81 -1.27 -31.15 25.22
C VAL A 81 -0.50 -30.92 23.92
N ARG A 82 -0.31 -29.64 23.54
CA ARG A 82 0.99 -28.94 23.52
C ARG A 82 0.75 -27.43 23.53
N ASP A 83 1.25 -26.75 24.54
CA ASP A 83 1.44 -25.30 24.52
C ASP A 83 2.41 -24.97 23.37
N ARG A 84 1.84 -24.54 22.25
CA ARG A 84 2.62 -23.96 21.16
C ARG A 84 2.79 -22.48 21.53
N PRO A 85 4.01 -21.99 21.81
CA PRO A 85 4.20 -20.57 22.03
C PRO A 85 3.71 -19.83 20.79
N GLY A 86 2.88 -18.82 21.07
CA GLY A 86 2.31 -17.91 20.10
C GLY A 86 3.38 -17.26 19.24
N GLY A 87 2.92 -16.77 18.09
CA GLY A 87 3.72 -16.29 16.98
C GLY A 87 4.87 -15.40 17.43
N GLN A 88 5.98 -15.59 16.74
CA GLN A 88 7.13 -14.72 16.77
C GLN A 88 6.68 -13.35 16.24
N GLU A 89 6.37 -12.45 17.16
CA GLU A 89 6.25 -11.03 16.93
C GLU A 89 7.65 -10.54 16.57
N TRP A 90 7.79 -10.07 15.33
CA TRP A 90 8.87 -9.23 14.86
C TRP A 90 9.00 -7.99 15.76
N GLU A 91 9.66 -8.17 16.90
CA GLU A 91 10.22 -7.09 17.67
C GLU A 91 11.31 -6.45 16.80
N ASP A 92 10.99 -5.30 16.20
CA ASP A 92 11.99 -4.39 15.68
C ASP A 92 12.93 -4.06 16.86
N GLN A 93 14.14 -4.62 16.81
CA GLN A 93 15.26 -4.14 17.64
C GLN A 93 15.64 -2.74 17.13
N GLY A 94 14.86 -1.74 17.56
CA GLY A 94 15.26 -0.35 17.46
C GLY A 94 16.59 -0.15 18.21
N PRO A 95 17.46 0.77 17.74
CA PRO A 95 18.70 1.05 18.45
C PRO A 95 18.38 1.52 19.87
N SER A 96 18.77 0.73 20.87
CA SER A 96 18.72 1.13 22.28
C SER A 96 19.66 2.32 22.45
N LYS A 97 19.07 3.52 22.47
CA LYS A 97 19.83 4.75 22.64
C LYS A 97 20.25 4.83 24.10
N LYS A 98 21.53 4.57 24.33
CA LYS A 98 22.19 4.72 25.63
C LYS A 98 22.04 6.19 26.06
N GLU A 99 21.14 6.45 27.00
CA GLU A 99 20.99 7.76 27.63
C GLU A 99 22.12 7.96 28.63
N ASN A 100 23.26 8.42 28.14
CA ASN A 100 24.25 8.99 29.03
C ASN A 100 24.91 10.20 28.38
N SER A 101 24.82 11.34 29.07
CA SER A 101 25.55 12.58 28.80
C SER A 101 25.02 13.50 27.69
N THR A 102 23.70 13.66 27.55
CA THR A 102 23.15 14.73 26.69
C THR A 102 23.29 16.10 27.35
N HIS A 103 23.03 16.22 28.66
CA HIS A 103 22.97 17.52 29.32
C HIS A 103 24.34 18.21 29.46
N GLU A 104 25.42 17.46 29.67
CA GLU A 104 26.79 17.99 29.77
C GLU A 104 27.28 18.49 28.41
N THR A 105 27.07 17.67 27.37
CA THR A 105 27.43 17.98 25.98
C THR A 105 26.67 19.20 25.48
N ILE A 106 25.37 19.33 25.80
CA ILE A 106 24.57 20.50 25.47
C ILE A 106 25.08 21.75 26.19
N ARG A 107 25.41 21.66 27.49
CA ARG A 107 26.02 22.78 28.24
C ARG A 107 27.34 23.24 27.63
N PHE A 108 28.19 22.31 27.20
CA PHE A 108 29.46 22.61 26.54
C PHE A 108 29.26 23.34 25.19
N ILE A 109 28.36 22.86 24.34
CA ILE A 109 28.07 23.48 23.04
C ILE A 109 27.53 24.91 23.22
N ILE A 110 26.60 25.12 24.15
CA ILE A 110 26.05 26.46 24.44
C ILE A 110 27.15 27.40 24.95
N GLY A 111 28.06 26.92 25.79
CA GLY A 111 29.21 27.70 26.27
C GLY A 111 30.13 28.17 25.15
N LEU A 112 30.39 27.29 24.17
CA LEU A 112 31.25 27.57 23.01
C LEU A 112 30.65 28.64 22.08
N ILE A 113 29.33 28.60 21.87
CA ILE A 113 28.63 29.59 21.05
C ILE A 113 28.61 30.97 21.71
N ARG A 114 28.52 31.05 23.05
CA ARG A 114 28.51 32.33 23.77
C ARG A 114 29.88 33.02 23.89
N LEU A 115 30.97 32.30 23.60
CA LEU A 115 32.33 32.83 23.66
C LEU A 115 32.82 33.39 22.31
N LEU A 116 32.08 33.12 21.23
CA LEU A 116 32.28 33.69 19.90
C LEU A 116 31.53 35.02 19.77
#